data_AF-A0A8H5XPY4-F1
#
_entry.id   AF-A0A8H5XPY4-F1
#
_cell.length_a   1.000
_cell.length_b   1.000
_cell.length_c   1.000
_cell.angle_alpha   90.00
_cell.angle_beta   90.00
_cell.angle_gamma   90.00
#
_symmetry.space_group_name_H-M   'P 1'
#
loop_
_entity.id
_entity.type
_entity.pdbx_description
1 polymer ?
#
loop_
_entity_poly.entity_id
_entity_poly.type
_entity_poly.pdbx_seq_one_letter_code
_entity_poly.pdbx_strand_id
1 'polypeptide(L)'
;MDPEEFALSIKNETVDIHNIGVDVCRNSPLPPIPPAKMHRLCQAITADIFYSAGVQRHEARECFDAMAGRIHKDRLFEDVSLEHYGGINFLKQTLSQCRLFQERTKKHVCIPANAMGSILAAVAYRKLRPSSEAFLRNNQDFVKLFGELNLIQWLPIAIRMWARIKGNLFAIELNERSYKPVVALQKVGGRRLRVVATKMPQMNRFEDIFRKTFSPADSKPGPVVPKLEPDDNVLPSVEPNDISNEPISISDDDEMEENTITLREYTRQMKTLAKRLTTPDRAIARCARREILKKPEEVGEQQVDEIGPPKEFFDSYTHLKDVWKTCLQNQVSIPNSLRVLVDHHCTPSQVFHLTELEKEHLAEVGMEVDG
;
A
#
# COMPACT_ATOMS: atom_id res chain seq x y z
N MET A 1 -27.22 -4.52 8.46
CA MET A 1 -27.52 -4.22 7.05
C MET A 1 -28.15 -5.46 6.47
N ASP A 2 -29.23 -5.30 5.70
CA ASP A 2 -29.82 -6.45 5.02
C ASP A 2 -28.84 -7.03 3.97
N PRO A 3 -28.74 -8.36 3.77
CA PRO A 3 -27.82 -8.94 2.79
C PRO A 3 -28.06 -8.44 1.36
N GLU A 4 -29.29 -8.08 0.99
CA GLU A 4 -29.59 -7.52 -0.32
C GLU A 4 -29.09 -6.08 -0.43
N GLU A 5 -29.28 -5.27 0.60
CA GLU A 5 -28.77 -3.91 0.69
C GLU A 5 -27.23 -3.90 0.64
N PHE A 6 -26.58 -4.83 1.34
CA PHE A 6 -25.14 -4.98 1.29
C PHE A 6 -24.66 -5.38 -0.10
N ALA A 7 -25.28 -6.39 -0.73
CA ALA A 7 -24.93 -6.79 -2.09
C ALA A 7 -25.18 -5.67 -3.11
N LEU A 8 -26.22 -4.86 -2.92
CA LEU A 8 -26.51 -3.69 -3.75
C LEU A 8 -25.43 -2.61 -3.58
N SER A 9 -24.99 -2.34 -2.35
CA SER A 9 -23.90 -1.39 -2.08
C SER A 9 -22.59 -1.78 -2.77
N ILE A 10 -22.27 -3.09 -2.82
CA ILE A 10 -21.10 -3.61 -3.53
C ILE A 10 -21.27 -3.45 -5.04
N LYS A 11 -22.46 -3.75 -5.58
CA LYS A 11 -22.76 -3.58 -7.01
C LYS A 11 -22.63 -2.12 -7.44
N ASN A 12 -23.08 -1.21 -6.58
CA ASN A 12 -23.05 0.24 -6.79
C ASN A 12 -21.71 0.90 -6.43
N GLU A 13 -20.76 0.16 -5.85
CA GLU A 13 -19.45 0.66 -5.41
C GLU A 13 -19.54 1.76 -4.34
N THR A 14 -20.58 1.72 -3.51
CA THR A 14 -20.80 2.66 -2.40
C THR A 14 -20.54 2.02 -1.03
N VAL A 15 -20.03 0.79 -1.01
CA VAL A 15 -19.78 0.03 0.21
C VAL A 15 -18.66 0.67 1.04
N ASP A 16 -18.95 0.92 2.32
CA ASP A 16 -17.93 1.29 3.29
C ASP A 16 -17.19 0.02 3.75
N ILE A 17 -15.90 -0.08 3.39
CA ILE A 17 -15.05 -1.22 3.73
C ILE A 17 -14.87 -1.43 5.24
N HIS A 18 -15.09 -0.41 6.07
CA HIS A 18 -15.00 -0.52 7.52
C HIS A 18 -16.29 -1.07 8.16
N ASN A 19 -17.37 -1.12 7.38
CA ASN A 19 -18.70 -1.55 7.84
C ASN A 19 -19.14 -2.88 7.19
N ILE A 20 -18.18 -3.77 6.88
CA ILE A 20 -18.44 -5.07 6.21
C ILE A 20 -18.34 -6.28 7.17
N GLY A 21 -18.27 -6.01 8.47
CA GLY A 21 -18.09 -7.04 9.49
C GLY A 21 -19.26 -8.02 9.59
N VAL A 22 -19.01 -9.19 10.17
CA VAL A 22 -20.04 -10.22 10.46
C VAL A 22 -21.18 -9.71 11.34
N ASP A 23 -20.91 -8.70 12.17
CA ASP A 23 -21.89 -7.98 12.98
C ASP A 23 -22.88 -7.18 12.12
N VAL A 24 -22.46 -6.71 10.94
CA VAL A 24 -23.25 -5.86 10.06
C VAL A 24 -23.93 -6.68 8.96
N CYS A 25 -23.20 -7.65 8.41
CA CYS A 25 -23.66 -8.57 7.36
C CYS A 25 -23.39 -10.01 7.80
N ARG A 26 -24.35 -10.56 8.56
CA ARG A 26 -24.22 -11.87 9.20
C ARG A 26 -24.61 -13.04 8.29
N ASN A 27 -25.48 -12.79 7.31
CA ASN A 27 -26.15 -13.85 6.56
C ASN A 27 -25.47 -14.10 5.21
N SER A 28 -24.95 -15.32 5.07
CA SER A 28 -24.76 -16.01 3.79
C SER A 28 -26.03 -16.82 3.52
N PRO A 29 -26.50 -16.94 2.26
CA PRO A 29 -25.83 -16.52 1.03
C PRO A 29 -26.14 -15.06 0.65
N LEU A 30 -25.08 -14.34 0.27
CA LEU A 30 -25.25 -13.08 -0.44
C LEU A 30 -25.90 -13.33 -1.80
N PRO A 31 -26.79 -12.43 -2.26
CA PRO A 31 -27.20 -12.43 -3.66
C PRO A 31 -25.99 -12.44 -4.59
N PRO A 32 -26.09 -12.99 -5.81
CA PRO A 32 -24.97 -13.04 -6.74
C PRO A 32 -24.37 -11.64 -6.98
N ILE A 33 -23.08 -11.51 -6.62
CA ILE A 33 -22.28 -10.31 -6.88
C ILE A 33 -21.33 -10.64 -8.04
N PRO A 34 -21.25 -9.81 -9.09
CA PRO A 34 -20.30 -10.03 -10.18
C PRO A 34 -18.87 -10.16 -9.65
N PRO A 35 -18.08 -11.16 -10.09
CA PRO A 35 -16.72 -11.37 -9.61
C PRO A 35 -15.82 -10.13 -9.69
N ALA A 36 -15.99 -9.32 -10.74
CA ALA A 36 -15.25 -8.07 -10.92
C ALA A 36 -15.54 -7.03 -9.81
N LYS A 37 -16.78 -6.95 -9.32
CA LYS A 37 -17.16 -6.04 -8.24
C LYS A 37 -16.60 -6.49 -6.90
N MET A 38 -16.65 -7.81 -6.65
CA MET A 38 -16.02 -8.39 -5.48
C MET A 38 -14.50 -8.18 -5.47
N HIS A 39 -13.85 -8.34 -6.63
CA HIS A 39 -12.42 -8.06 -6.75
C HIS A 39 -12.09 -6.59 -6.48
N ARG A 40 -12.91 -5.63 -6.95
CA ARG A 40 -12.74 -4.19 -6.63
C ARG A 40 -12.86 -3.92 -5.12
N LEU A 41 -13.80 -4.56 -4.43
CA LEU A 41 -13.89 -4.47 -2.97
C LEU A 41 -12.60 -4.98 -2.29
N CYS A 42 -12.07 -6.12 -2.73
CA CYS A 42 -10.78 -6.63 -2.23
C CYS A 42 -9.61 -5.66 -2.51
N GLN A 43 -9.60 -4.99 -3.67
CA GLN A 43 -8.62 -3.94 -3.97
C GLN A 43 -8.78 -2.72 -3.05
N ALA A 44 -10.00 -2.32 -2.70
CA ALA A 44 -10.25 -1.23 -1.75
C ALA A 44 -9.73 -1.58 -0.34
N ILE A 45 -10.01 -2.79 0.15
CA ILE A 45 -9.44 -3.29 1.42
C ILE A 45 -7.91 -3.28 1.36
N THR A 46 -7.33 -3.76 0.25
CA THR A 46 -5.87 -3.80 0.06
C THR A 46 -5.27 -2.40 0.06
N ALA A 47 -5.93 -1.43 -0.58
CA ALA A 47 -5.47 -0.04 -0.62
C ALA A 47 -5.44 0.58 0.77
N ASP A 48 -6.46 0.34 1.58
CA ASP A 48 -6.51 0.83 2.97
C ASP A 48 -5.48 0.13 3.87
N ILE A 49 -5.18 -1.15 3.65
CA ILE A 49 -4.06 -1.85 4.30
C ILE A 49 -2.73 -1.18 3.91
N PHE A 50 -2.50 -0.91 2.62
CA PHE A 50 -1.28 -0.24 2.14
C PHE A 50 -1.12 1.17 2.72
N TYR A 51 -2.21 1.94 2.74
CA TYR A 51 -2.26 3.26 3.35
C TYR A 51 -1.84 3.21 4.82
N SER A 52 -2.41 2.28 5.59
CA SER A 52 -2.05 2.11 7.00
C SER A 52 -0.60 1.65 7.24
N ALA A 53 0.01 1.01 6.25
CA ALA A 53 1.41 0.62 6.28
C ALA A 53 2.36 1.75 5.83
N GLY A 54 1.82 2.91 5.41
CA GLY A 54 2.61 4.01 4.87
C GLY A 54 3.36 3.63 3.59
N VAL A 55 2.70 2.88 2.71
CA VAL A 55 3.23 2.49 1.38
C VAL A 55 2.18 2.78 0.33
N GLN A 56 2.58 3.47 -0.73
CA GLN A 56 1.69 3.77 -1.86
C GLN A 56 1.58 2.57 -2.80
N ARG A 57 0.44 2.45 -3.48
CA ARG A 57 0.18 1.34 -4.41
C ARG A 57 1.26 1.19 -5.49
N HIS A 58 1.72 2.31 -6.05
CA HIS A 58 2.69 2.29 -7.14
C HIS A 58 4.10 1.84 -6.69
N GLU A 59 4.45 2.03 -5.41
CA GLU A 59 5.74 1.61 -4.85
C GLU A 59 5.87 0.08 -4.74
N ALA A 60 4.75 -0.63 -4.63
CA ALA A 60 4.72 -2.08 -4.47
C ALA A 60 3.54 -2.73 -5.21
N ARG A 61 3.39 -2.42 -6.51
CA ARG A 61 2.26 -2.87 -7.34
C ARG A 61 2.09 -4.38 -7.37
N GLU A 62 3.18 -5.15 -7.53
CA GLU A 62 3.12 -6.61 -7.53
C GLU A 62 2.61 -7.17 -6.18
N CYS A 63 3.04 -6.54 -5.07
CA CYS A 63 2.56 -6.91 -3.73
C CYS A 63 1.07 -6.61 -3.59
N PHE A 64 0.63 -5.46 -4.10
CA PHE A 64 -0.77 -5.03 -4.06
C PHE A 64 -1.65 -6.04 -4.81
N ASP A 65 -1.29 -6.36 -6.05
CA ASP A 65 -2.06 -7.28 -6.88
C ASP A 65 -2.08 -8.69 -6.28
N ALA A 66 -0.95 -9.16 -5.73
CA ALA A 66 -0.86 -10.44 -5.04
C ALA A 66 -1.70 -10.50 -3.74
N MET A 67 -1.77 -9.40 -2.98
CA MET A 67 -2.58 -9.30 -1.77
C MET A 67 -4.07 -9.24 -2.10
N ALA A 68 -4.48 -8.38 -3.03
CA ALA A 68 -5.88 -8.27 -3.46
C ALA A 68 -6.39 -9.58 -4.07
N GLY A 69 -5.56 -10.23 -4.91
CA GLY A 69 -5.85 -11.54 -5.48
C GLY A 69 -5.99 -12.63 -4.41
N ARG A 70 -5.17 -12.59 -3.36
CA ARG A 70 -5.27 -13.51 -2.22
C ARG A 70 -6.58 -13.31 -1.45
N ILE A 71 -6.90 -12.08 -1.04
CA ILE A 71 -8.13 -11.77 -0.30
C ILE A 71 -9.36 -12.20 -1.10
N HIS A 72 -9.36 -11.98 -2.42
CA HIS A 72 -10.44 -12.41 -3.30
C HIS A 72 -10.58 -13.95 -3.34
N LYS A 73 -9.46 -14.67 -3.49
CA LYS A 73 -9.45 -16.13 -3.55
C LYS A 73 -9.88 -16.78 -2.24
N ASP A 74 -9.62 -16.13 -1.13
CA ASP A 74 -9.92 -16.65 0.21
C ASP A 74 -11.41 -16.51 0.61
N ARG A 75 -12.25 -15.95 -0.28
CA ARG A 75 -13.72 -15.90 -0.17
C ARG A 75 -14.22 -15.24 1.13
N LEU A 76 -13.63 -14.11 1.47
CA LEU A 76 -13.85 -13.34 2.71
C LEU A 76 -15.31 -13.24 3.22
N PHE A 77 -16.29 -13.18 2.31
CA PHE A 77 -17.69 -12.94 2.64
C PHE A 77 -18.56 -14.19 2.73
N GLU A 78 -18.03 -15.37 2.42
CA GLU A 78 -18.77 -16.63 2.53
C GLU A 78 -18.82 -17.13 3.99
N ASP A 79 -17.88 -16.69 4.82
CA ASP A 79 -17.66 -17.21 6.16
C ASP A 79 -18.13 -16.25 7.27
N VAL A 80 -18.55 -16.84 8.39
CA VAL A 80 -19.01 -16.14 9.60
C VAL A 80 -18.05 -16.28 10.77
N SER A 81 -17.06 -17.17 10.66
CA SER A 81 -16.07 -17.42 11.70
C SER A 81 -14.71 -17.74 11.12
N LEU A 82 -13.67 -17.63 11.96
CA LEU A 82 -12.29 -17.87 11.53
C LEU A 82 -12.01 -19.35 11.23
N GLU A 83 -12.75 -20.28 11.84
CA GLU A 83 -12.66 -21.72 11.58
C GLU A 83 -12.99 -22.08 10.13
N HIS A 84 -14.01 -21.42 9.58
CA HIS A 84 -14.55 -21.72 8.27
C HIS A 84 -13.89 -20.90 7.16
N TYR A 85 -13.17 -19.83 7.54
CA TYR A 85 -12.51 -18.93 6.60
C TYR A 85 -11.71 -19.67 5.51
N GLY A 86 -12.08 -19.49 4.25
CA GLY A 86 -11.44 -20.18 3.12
C GLY A 86 -9.91 -20.02 3.05
N GLY A 87 -9.38 -18.90 3.53
CA GLY A 87 -7.93 -18.63 3.62
C GLY A 87 -7.21 -19.36 4.77
N ILE A 88 -7.91 -20.02 5.68
CA ILE A 88 -7.32 -20.52 6.93
C ILE A 88 -6.26 -21.60 6.72
N ASN A 89 -6.45 -22.48 5.73
CA ASN A 89 -5.48 -23.54 5.42
C ASN A 89 -4.17 -22.97 4.87
N PHE A 90 -4.26 -21.94 4.02
CA PHE A 90 -3.09 -21.23 3.50
C PHE A 90 -2.33 -20.52 4.64
N LEU A 91 -3.06 -19.89 5.56
CA LEU A 91 -2.47 -19.27 6.74
C LEU A 91 -1.78 -20.30 7.63
N LYS A 92 -2.45 -21.42 7.96
CA LYS A 92 -1.84 -22.52 8.74
C LYS A 92 -0.52 -23.00 8.13
N GLN A 93 -0.51 -23.28 6.83
CA GLN A 93 0.72 -23.69 6.13
C GLN A 93 1.83 -22.65 6.24
N THR A 94 1.49 -21.36 6.06
CA THR A 94 2.44 -20.26 6.16
C THR A 94 3.01 -20.13 7.58
N LEU A 95 2.16 -20.26 8.61
CA LEU A 95 2.59 -20.17 10.01
C LEU A 95 3.44 -21.38 10.42
N SER A 96 3.10 -22.59 9.98
CA SER A 96 3.94 -23.77 10.22
C SER A 96 5.33 -23.60 9.60
N GLN A 97 5.43 -23.03 8.40
CA GLN A 97 6.72 -22.70 7.79
C GLN A 97 7.46 -21.61 8.58
N CYS A 98 6.75 -20.57 9.04
CA CYS A 98 7.30 -19.51 9.86
C CYS A 98 7.92 -20.06 11.16
N ARG A 99 7.19 -20.95 11.85
CA ARG A 99 7.67 -21.59 13.07
C ARG A 99 8.90 -22.46 12.83
N LEU A 100 8.88 -23.32 11.81
CA LEU A 100 10.05 -24.12 11.44
C LEU A 100 11.26 -23.24 11.11
N PHE A 101 11.03 -22.10 10.45
CA PHE A 101 12.08 -21.14 10.14
C PHE A 101 12.63 -20.48 11.41
N GLN A 102 11.77 -20.06 12.33
CA GLN A 102 12.14 -19.44 13.60
C GLN A 102 12.90 -20.42 14.49
N GLU A 103 12.43 -21.67 14.62
CA GLU A 103 13.08 -22.71 15.43
C GLU A 103 14.51 -23.02 14.95
N ARG A 104 14.74 -22.97 13.63
CA ARG A 104 16.04 -23.23 13.01
C ARG A 104 16.99 -22.05 13.08
N THR A 105 16.49 -20.84 12.84
CA THR A 105 17.34 -19.64 12.73
C THR A 105 17.52 -18.91 14.06
N LYS A 106 16.63 -19.15 15.02
CA LYS A 106 16.52 -18.37 16.27
C LYS A 106 16.34 -16.87 16.04
N LYS A 107 16.02 -16.43 14.82
CA LYS A 107 15.75 -15.02 14.46
C LYS A 107 14.25 -14.76 14.42
N HIS A 108 13.86 -13.49 14.53
CA HIS A 108 12.49 -13.07 14.21
C HIS A 108 12.19 -13.37 12.75
N VAL A 109 10.97 -13.79 12.43
CA VAL A 109 10.56 -14.15 11.08
C VAL A 109 9.35 -13.34 10.68
N CYS A 110 9.39 -12.81 9.46
CA CYS A 110 8.27 -12.13 8.84
C CYS A 110 7.61 -13.05 7.81
N ILE A 111 6.28 -13.11 7.83
CA ILE A 111 5.50 -13.82 6.81
C ILE A 111 5.27 -12.92 5.59
N PRO A 112 4.95 -13.51 4.42
CA PRO A 112 4.63 -12.73 3.23
C PRO A 112 3.49 -11.74 3.44
N ALA A 113 3.60 -10.56 2.83
CA ALA A 113 2.59 -9.50 2.95
C ALA A 113 1.19 -9.96 2.54
N ASN A 114 1.04 -10.75 1.47
CA ASN A 114 -0.27 -11.26 1.05
C ASN A 114 -0.93 -12.20 2.09
N ALA A 115 -0.14 -12.93 2.89
CA ALA A 115 -0.65 -13.72 4.00
C ALA A 115 -1.11 -12.83 5.16
N MET A 116 -0.34 -11.78 5.49
CA MET A 116 -0.78 -10.76 6.45
C MET A 116 -2.07 -10.06 5.99
N GLY A 117 -2.14 -9.68 4.71
CA GLY A 117 -3.32 -9.04 4.12
C GLY A 117 -4.56 -9.92 4.17
N SER A 118 -4.41 -11.23 3.94
CA SER A 118 -5.50 -12.21 4.07
C SER A 118 -6.07 -12.25 5.49
N ILE A 119 -5.21 -12.39 6.51
CA ILE A 119 -5.68 -12.44 7.90
C ILE A 119 -6.20 -11.07 8.37
N LEU A 120 -5.62 -9.96 7.90
CA LEU A 120 -6.10 -8.60 8.17
C LEU A 120 -7.51 -8.40 7.62
N ALA A 121 -7.75 -8.80 6.37
CA ALA A 121 -9.08 -8.74 5.77
C ALA A 121 -10.09 -9.54 6.60
N ALA A 122 -9.75 -10.76 7.01
CA ALA A 122 -10.59 -11.61 7.85
C ALA A 122 -10.89 -11.00 9.23
N VAL A 123 -9.87 -10.52 9.94
CA VAL A 123 -9.99 -10.14 11.36
C VAL A 123 -10.35 -8.66 11.52
N ALA A 124 -9.72 -7.75 10.79
CA ALA A 124 -9.91 -6.31 10.96
C ALA A 124 -11.12 -5.77 10.20
N TYR A 125 -11.40 -6.28 9.00
CA TYR A 125 -12.49 -5.76 8.16
C TYR A 125 -13.75 -6.62 8.28
N ARG A 126 -13.62 -7.93 8.07
CA ARG A 126 -14.74 -8.87 8.18
C ARG A 126 -15.08 -9.21 9.64
N LYS A 127 -14.23 -8.85 10.60
CA LYS A 127 -14.41 -9.07 12.04
C LYS A 127 -14.64 -10.55 12.40
N LEU A 128 -14.05 -11.47 11.62
CA LEU A 128 -14.10 -12.89 11.92
C LEU A 128 -13.41 -13.15 13.26
N ARG A 129 -14.07 -13.94 14.11
CA ARG A 129 -13.52 -14.39 15.39
C ARG A 129 -13.46 -15.91 15.41
N PRO A 130 -12.53 -16.49 16.19
CA PRO A 130 -12.67 -17.86 16.64
C PRO A 130 -14.04 -18.05 17.32
N SER A 131 -14.77 -19.07 16.91
CA SER A 131 -16.06 -19.47 17.50
C SER A 131 -15.89 -20.17 18.85
N SER A 132 -14.70 -20.69 19.13
CA SER A 132 -14.40 -21.41 20.37
C SER A 132 -12.96 -21.26 20.82
N GLU A 133 -12.72 -21.40 22.12
CA GLU A 133 -11.35 -21.53 22.65
C GLU A 133 -10.64 -22.78 22.13
N ALA A 134 -11.40 -23.83 21.79
CA ALA A 134 -10.83 -25.05 21.22
C ALA A 134 -10.08 -24.76 19.92
N PHE A 135 -10.56 -23.81 19.11
CA PHE A 135 -9.82 -23.35 17.93
C PHE A 135 -8.48 -22.75 18.32
N LEU A 136 -8.43 -21.85 19.29
CA LEU A 136 -7.17 -21.23 19.74
C LEU A 136 -6.21 -22.28 20.31
N ARG A 137 -6.71 -23.23 21.11
CA ARG A 137 -5.90 -24.35 21.64
C ARG A 137 -5.33 -25.24 20.53
N ASN A 138 -6.11 -25.53 19.49
CA ASN A 138 -5.67 -26.35 18.37
C ASN A 138 -4.76 -25.59 17.38
N ASN A 139 -4.71 -24.26 17.46
CA ASN A 139 -3.99 -23.40 16.56
C ASN A 139 -3.06 -22.44 17.33
N GLN A 140 -2.28 -22.99 18.26
CA GLN A 140 -1.37 -22.21 19.12
C GLN A 140 -0.40 -21.32 18.33
N ASP A 141 -0.02 -21.73 17.12
CA ASP A 141 0.84 -20.92 16.25
C ASP A 141 0.21 -19.57 15.90
N PHE A 142 -1.12 -19.47 15.77
CA PHE A 142 -1.81 -18.19 15.58
C PHE A 142 -1.70 -17.31 16.82
N VAL A 143 -2.01 -17.86 17.99
CA VAL A 143 -1.92 -17.15 19.28
C VAL A 143 -0.52 -16.62 19.50
N LYS A 144 0.49 -17.47 19.29
CA LYS A 144 1.89 -17.12 19.47
C LYS A 144 2.36 -16.08 18.45
N LEU A 145 2.14 -16.30 17.16
CA LEU A 145 2.69 -15.42 16.13
C LEU A 145 1.95 -14.08 16.05
N PHE A 146 0.62 -14.10 16.11
CA PHE A 146 -0.18 -12.88 15.97
C PHE A 146 -0.51 -12.20 17.30
N GLY A 147 -0.71 -12.96 18.39
CA GLY A 147 -1.02 -12.40 19.71
C GLY A 147 0.23 -11.98 20.48
N GLU A 148 1.22 -12.87 20.61
CA GLU A 148 2.42 -12.62 21.43
C GLU A 148 3.54 -11.91 20.65
N LEU A 149 3.87 -12.42 19.46
CA LEU A 149 4.99 -11.91 18.64
C LEU A 149 4.59 -10.79 17.68
N ASN A 150 3.31 -10.42 17.67
CA ASN A 150 2.78 -9.28 16.93
C ASN A 150 3.24 -9.22 15.46
N LEU A 151 3.05 -10.32 14.75
CA LEU A 151 3.54 -10.48 13.37
C LEU A 151 3.10 -9.35 12.42
N ILE A 152 1.94 -8.74 12.66
CA ILE A 152 1.38 -7.67 11.83
C ILE A 152 2.24 -6.39 11.87
N GLN A 153 3.03 -6.17 12.94
CA GLN A 153 3.97 -5.04 13.02
C GLN A 153 4.94 -4.98 11.84
N TRP A 154 5.24 -6.13 11.25
CA TRP A 154 6.18 -6.25 10.14
C TRP A 154 5.57 -6.01 8.77
N LEU A 155 4.27 -5.71 8.69
CA LEU A 155 3.57 -5.48 7.43
C LEU A 155 4.21 -4.41 6.53
N PRO A 156 4.59 -3.21 7.03
CA PRO A 156 5.24 -2.21 6.18
C PRO A 156 6.53 -2.72 5.54
N ILE A 157 7.30 -3.53 6.29
CA ILE A 157 8.55 -4.13 5.81
C ILE A 157 8.26 -5.22 4.79
N ALA A 158 7.27 -6.08 5.03
CA ALA A 158 6.87 -7.13 4.13
C ALA A 158 6.41 -6.58 2.76
N ILE A 159 5.67 -5.46 2.76
CA ILE A 159 5.22 -4.78 1.54
C ILE A 159 6.43 -4.18 0.81
N ARG A 160 7.25 -3.35 1.48
CA ARG A 160 8.39 -2.66 0.86
C ARG A 160 9.43 -3.62 0.30
N MET A 161 9.61 -4.78 0.93
CA MET A 161 10.61 -5.76 0.51
C MET A 161 10.08 -6.83 -0.43
N TRP A 162 8.78 -6.78 -0.79
CA TRP A 162 8.09 -7.81 -1.57
C TRP A 162 8.85 -8.26 -2.83
N ALA A 163 9.26 -7.31 -3.68
CA ALA A 163 9.98 -7.61 -4.92
C ALA A 163 11.33 -8.30 -4.67
N ARG A 164 12.05 -7.87 -3.62
CA ARG A 164 13.37 -8.41 -3.26
C ARG A 164 13.27 -9.81 -2.62
N ILE A 165 12.22 -10.06 -1.86
CA ILE A 165 11.97 -11.36 -1.20
C ILE A 165 11.11 -12.30 -2.04
N LYS A 166 10.54 -11.82 -3.15
CA LYS A 166 9.62 -12.55 -4.05
C LYS A 166 8.44 -13.19 -3.30
N GLY A 167 7.85 -12.43 -2.37
CA GLY A 167 6.73 -12.91 -1.55
C GLY A 167 7.04 -14.13 -0.66
N ASN A 168 8.30 -14.36 -0.29
CA ASN A 168 8.71 -15.46 0.61
C ASN A 168 8.89 -14.99 2.05
N LEU A 169 8.91 -15.94 2.98
CA LEU A 169 9.34 -15.76 4.36
C LEU A 169 10.79 -15.24 4.43
N PHE A 170 11.07 -14.37 5.39
CA PHE A 170 12.42 -13.85 5.63
C PHE A 170 12.69 -13.64 7.12
N ALA A 171 13.96 -13.71 7.50
CA ALA A 171 14.38 -13.36 8.84
C ALA A 171 14.48 -11.84 9.00
N ILE A 172 14.18 -11.35 10.18
CA ILE A 172 14.40 -9.95 10.55
C ILE A 172 15.65 -9.85 11.42
N GLU A 173 16.44 -8.84 11.14
CA GLU A 173 17.57 -8.43 11.95
C GLU A 173 17.35 -6.96 12.34
N LEU A 174 17.26 -6.69 13.63
CA LEU A 174 17.05 -5.34 14.12
C LEU A 174 18.34 -4.54 13.96
N ASN A 175 18.23 -3.38 13.30
CA ASN A 175 19.32 -2.43 13.16
C ASN A 175 18.77 -1.01 13.30
N GLU A 176 18.92 -0.43 14.49
CA GLU A 176 18.44 0.92 14.81
C GLU A 176 19.10 2.02 13.98
N ARG A 177 20.30 1.76 13.44
CA ARG A 177 21.01 2.69 12.55
C ARG A 177 20.50 2.63 11.12
N SER A 178 19.62 1.68 10.80
CA SER A 178 19.11 1.48 9.45
C SER A 178 17.98 2.45 9.11
N TYR A 179 18.23 3.36 8.16
CA TYR A 179 17.23 4.27 7.63
C TYR A 179 16.23 3.59 6.68
N LYS A 180 16.64 2.53 5.99
CA LYS A 180 15.83 1.78 5.02
C LYS A 180 16.09 0.28 5.14
N PRO A 181 15.09 -0.58 4.95
CA PRO A 181 15.30 -2.02 5.07
C PRO A 181 16.26 -2.54 3.99
N VAL A 182 17.26 -3.33 4.40
CA VAL A 182 18.27 -3.90 3.51
C VAL A 182 18.13 -5.42 3.50
N VAL A 183 18.12 -6.03 2.31
CA VAL A 183 18.11 -7.50 2.16
C VAL A 183 19.54 -7.98 1.98
N ALA A 184 19.92 -8.97 2.79
CA ALA A 184 21.12 -9.75 2.60
C ALA A 184 20.77 -11.24 2.47
N LEU A 185 21.58 -11.98 1.72
CA LEU A 185 21.51 -13.43 1.68
C LEU A 185 22.54 -14.00 2.66
N GLN A 186 22.08 -14.56 3.78
CA GLN A 186 22.96 -15.12 4.82
C GLN A 186 22.88 -16.65 4.82
N LYS A 187 23.99 -17.33 5.12
CA LYS A 187 24.00 -18.77 5.31
C LYS A 187 23.75 -19.08 6.79
N VAL A 188 22.56 -19.58 7.12
CA VAL A 188 22.18 -19.96 8.49
C VAL A 188 21.86 -21.45 8.51
N GLY A 189 22.56 -22.23 9.33
CA GLY A 189 22.37 -23.69 9.40
C GLY A 189 22.57 -24.40 8.06
N GLY A 190 23.52 -23.94 7.24
CA GLY A 190 23.83 -24.53 5.93
C GLY A 190 22.91 -24.11 4.77
N ARG A 191 21.82 -23.36 5.03
CA ARG A 191 20.92 -22.86 3.98
C ARG A 191 21.08 -21.36 3.77
N ARG A 192 20.95 -20.92 2.52
CA ARG A 192 20.89 -19.50 2.15
C ARG A 192 19.50 -18.96 2.44
N LEU A 193 19.41 -17.98 3.33
CA LEU A 193 18.18 -17.36 3.79
C LEU A 193 18.24 -15.86 3.52
N ARG A 194 17.10 -15.27 3.16
CA ARG A 194 16.97 -13.82 3.08
C ARG A 194 16.79 -13.26 4.49
N VAL A 195 17.65 -12.31 4.83
CA VAL A 195 17.61 -11.57 6.09
C VAL A 195 17.39 -10.11 5.76
N VAL A 196 16.42 -9.49 6.41
CA VAL A 196 16.10 -8.08 6.25
C VAL A 196 16.57 -7.35 7.50
N ALA A 197 17.61 -6.53 7.34
CA ALA A 197 18.08 -5.63 8.37
C ALA A 197 17.25 -4.35 8.35
N THR A 198 16.54 -4.05 9.45
CA THR A 198 15.63 -2.91 9.55
C THR A 198 15.51 -2.41 10.99
N LYS A 199 15.16 -1.13 11.15
CA LYS A 199 14.66 -0.62 12.43
C LYS A 199 13.29 -1.23 12.75
N MET A 200 12.93 -1.21 14.03
CA MET A 200 11.60 -1.61 14.48
C MET A 200 10.53 -0.69 13.83
N PRO A 201 9.51 -1.25 13.16
CA PRO A 201 8.40 -0.46 12.63
C PRO A 201 7.60 0.20 13.75
N GLN A 202 7.04 1.37 13.46
CA GLN A 202 6.03 1.97 14.32
C GLN A 202 4.81 1.04 14.46
N MET A 203 4.11 1.20 15.58
CA MET A 203 2.91 0.44 15.89
C MET A 203 1.87 0.61 14.77
N ASN A 204 1.38 -0.49 14.22
CA ASN A 204 0.32 -0.44 13.22
C ASN A 204 -1.06 -0.39 13.90
N ARG A 205 -2.04 0.24 13.23
CA ARG A 205 -3.39 0.40 13.81
C ARG A 205 -4.16 -0.90 14.03
N PHE A 206 -3.70 -2.02 13.49
CA PHE A 206 -4.38 -3.32 13.60
C PHE A 206 -3.88 -4.17 14.76
N GLU A 207 -2.77 -3.82 15.42
CA GLU A 207 -2.17 -4.62 16.49
C GLU A 207 -3.14 -4.90 17.63
N ASP A 208 -3.89 -3.88 18.05
CA ASP A 208 -4.87 -4.03 19.12
C ASP A 208 -6.01 -4.97 18.73
N ILE A 209 -6.42 -4.99 17.45
CA ILE A 209 -7.45 -5.89 16.96
C ILE A 209 -6.96 -7.33 17.04
N PHE A 210 -5.73 -7.58 16.63
CA PHE A 210 -5.12 -8.91 16.66
C PHE A 210 -4.86 -9.37 18.08
N ARG A 211 -4.36 -8.50 18.95
CA ARG A 211 -4.20 -8.79 20.38
C ARG A 211 -5.55 -9.17 21.00
N LYS A 212 -6.60 -8.39 20.77
CA LYS A 212 -7.95 -8.73 21.28
C LYS A 212 -8.53 -10.02 20.69
N THR A 213 -8.15 -10.38 19.46
CA THR A 213 -8.68 -11.57 18.78
C THR A 213 -7.94 -12.85 19.16
N PHE A 214 -6.64 -12.75 19.41
CA PHE A 214 -5.75 -13.91 19.61
C PHE A 214 -5.12 -14.01 21.00
N SER A 215 -5.21 -12.98 21.83
CA SER A 215 -4.81 -13.07 23.25
C SER A 215 -6.01 -13.53 24.09
N PRO A 216 -5.89 -14.65 24.83
CA PRO A 216 -6.94 -15.09 25.73
C PRO A 216 -7.12 -14.09 26.88
N ALA A 217 -8.37 -13.85 27.30
CA ALA A 217 -8.72 -12.91 28.36
C ALA A 217 -8.01 -13.19 29.71
N ASP A 218 -7.56 -14.43 29.91
CA ASP A 218 -6.87 -14.88 31.11
C ASP A 218 -5.34 -14.89 30.99
N SER A 219 -4.75 -14.39 29.89
CA SER A 219 -3.31 -14.18 29.86
C SER A 219 -2.96 -13.04 30.83
N LYS A 220 -2.45 -13.39 32.02
CA LYS A 220 -1.61 -12.47 32.82
C LYS A 220 -0.71 -11.72 31.85
N PRO A 221 -0.52 -10.39 31.99
CA PRO A 221 0.34 -9.63 31.11
C PRO A 221 1.67 -10.37 31.00
N GLY A 222 1.91 -10.96 29.83
CA GLY A 222 3.18 -11.61 29.50
C GLY A 222 4.29 -10.57 29.59
N PRO A 223 5.55 -11.00 29.66
CA PRO A 223 6.67 -10.07 29.80
C PRO A 223 6.53 -9.01 28.71
N VAL A 224 6.48 -7.74 29.15
CA VAL A 224 6.61 -6.57 28.30
C VAL A 224 7.69 -6.92 27.28
N VAL A 225 7.35 -6.84 25.98
CA VAL A 225 8.30 -7.00 24.88
C VAL A 225 9.62 -6.40 25.34
N PRO A 226 10.72 -7.16 25.43
CA PRO A 226 11.95 -6.63 25.98
C PRO A 226 12.26 -5.34 25.23
N LYS A 227 12.20 -4.20 25.94
CA LYS A 227 13.02 -3.06 25.58
C LYS A 227 14.43 -3.58 25.71
N LEU A 228 14.98 -4.04 24.59
CA LEU A 228 16.39 -4.33 24.50
C LEU A 228 17.08 -2.99 24.68
N GLU A 229 17.66 -2.80 25.86
CA GLU A 229 18.73 -1.83 26.04
C GLU A 229 19.80 -2.12 24.96
N PRO A 230 20.43 -1.07 24.41
CA PRO A 230 21.48 -1.27 23.43
C PRO A 230 22.55 -2.16 24.05
N ASP A 231 22.83 -3.29 23.42
CA ASP A 231 23.99 -4.09 23.76
C ASP A 231 25.23 -3.21 23.56
N ASP A 232 25.83 -2.76 24.66
CA ASP A 232 27.12 -2.05 24.72
C ASP A 232 28.25 -3.03 24.37
N ASN A 233 28.18 -3.63 23.17
CA ASN A 233 29.31 -4.32 22.59
C ASN A 233 30.17 -3.27 21.88
N VAL A 234 31.15 -2.77 22.63
CA VAL A 234 32.32 -2.02 22.15
C VAL A 234 32.90 -2.78 20.96
N LEU A 235 32.65 -2.27 19.75
CA LEU A 235 33.38 -2.69 18.56
C LEU A 235 34.84 -2.23 18.73
N PRO A 236 35.85 -3.10 18.57
CA PRO A 236 37.23 -2.65 18.50
C PRO A 236 37.39 -1.78 17.25
N SER A 237 37.90 -0.57 17.44
CA SER A 237 38.27 0.35 16.37
C SER A 237 39.38 -0.29 15.52
N VAL A 238 39.06 -0.61 14.27
CA VAL A 238 40.07 -0.91 13.26
C VAL A 238 40.32 0.39 12.50
N GLU A 239 41.52 0.95 12.68
CA GLU A 239 42.02 2.10 11.93
C GLU A 239 42.11 1.76 10.43
N PRO A 240 41.91 2.75 9.54
CA PRO A 240 41.91 2.52 8.10
C PRO A 240 43.35 2.51 7.58
N ASN A 241 43.77 1.38 7.02
CA ASN A 241 44.99 1.33 6.20
C ASN A 241 44.67 1.74 4.76
N ASP A 242 45.29 2.84 4.36
CA ASP A 242 45.51 3.29 2.99
C ASP A 242 46.08 2.18 2.10
N ILE A 243 45.39 1.81 1.02
CA ILE A 243 46.04 1.28 -0.20
C ILE A 243 45.26 1.71 -1.46
N SER A 244 45.95 2.53 -2.25
CA SER A 244 46.01 2.60 -3.73
C SER A 244 44.74 2.78 -4.57
N ASN A 245 44.66 3.97 -5.19
CA ASN A 245 43.86 4.24 -6.38
C ASN A 245 44.49 3.58 -7.62
N GLU A 246 43.78 2.67 -8.26
CA GLU A 246 43.94 2.39 -9.70
C GLU A 246 42.57 2.50 -10.38
N PRO A 247 42.48 3.13 -11.57
CA PRO A 247 41.21 3.30 -12.28
C PRO A 247 40.85 2.01 -13.03
N ILE A 248 39.67 1.47 -12.71
CA ILE A 248 39.06 0.36 -13.46
C ILE A 248 38.44 0.93 -14.73
N SER A 249 38.84 0.39 -15.87
CA SER A 249 38.27 0.64 -17.19
C SER A 249 36.79 0.19 -17.25
N ILE A 250 35.91 1.13 -17.62
CA ILE A 250 34.51 0.86 -17.93
C ILE A 250 34.47 0.32 -19.37
N SER A 251 34.04 -0.93 -19.52
CA SER A 251 33.65 -1.50 -20.81
C SER A 251 32.21 -1.08 -21.12
N ASP A 252 32.01 -0.50 -22.30
CA ASP A 252 30.72 -0.28 -22.92
C ASP A 252 30.14 -1.63 -23.39
N ASP A 253 29.04 -2.07 -22.79
CA ASP A 253 27.94 -2.78 -23.46
C ASP A 253 26.85 -3.13 -22.43
N ASP A 254 25.70 -2.47 -22.54
CA ASP A 254 24.37 -3.09 -22.40
C ASP A 254 23.31 -2.01 -22.72
N GLU A 255 22.73 -2.12 -23.92
CA GLU A 255 21.57 -1.34 -24.37
C GLU A 255 20.37 -1.58 -23.43
N MET A 256 19.97 -0.55 -22.69
CA MET A 256 18.70 -0.53 -21.95
C MET A 256 17.61 0.05 -22.84
N GLU A 257 16.63 -0.79 -23.20
CA GLU A 257 15.38 -0.37 -23.86
C GLU A 257 14.62 0.67 -23.01
N GLU A 258 14.67 1.93 -23.43
CA GLU A 258 13.83 3.01 -22.90
C GLU A 258 12.38 2.85 -23.38
N ASN A 259 11.48 2.47 -22.45
CA ASN A 259 10.04 2.52 -22.65
C ASN A 259 9.51 3.97 -22.53
N THR A 260 9.86 4.83 -23.50
CA THR A 260 9.25 6.16 -23.63
C THR A 260 7.86 6.05 -24.26
N ILE A 261 6.82 6.41 -23.50
CA ILE A 261 5.44 6.47 -24.00
C ILE A 261 5.34 7.63 -24.99
N THR A 262 5.22 7.29 -26.29
CA THR A 262 5.13 8.32 -27.32
C THR A 262 3.88 9.18 -27.16
N LEU A 263 3.95 10.46 -27.57
CA LEU A 263 2.82 11.41 -27.59
C LEU A 263 1.58 10.83 -28.31
N ARG A 264 1.80 9.93 -29.27
CA ARG A 264 0.75 9.20 -30.00
C ARG A 264 0.00 8.20 -29.12
N GLU A 265 0.71 7.50 -28.24
CA GLU A 265 0.17 6.55 -27.26
C GLU A 265 -0.66 7.29 -26.21
N TYR A 266 -0.14 8.42 -25.70
CA TYR A 266 -0.84 9.31 -24.77
C TYR A 266 -2.15 9.86 -25.37
N THR A 267 -2.10 10.32 -26.62
CA THR A 267 -3.28 10.82 -27.35
C THR A 267 -4.35 9.73 -27.54
N ARG A 268 -3.93 8.47 -27.72
CA ARG A 268 -4.83 7.31 -27.84
C ARG A 268 -5.51 6.99 -26.52
N GLN A 269 -4.80 7.10 -25.41
CA GLN A 269 -5.35 6.90 -24.07
C GLN A 269 -6.38 7.99 -23.71
N MET A 270 -6.05 9.26 -23.98
CA MET A 270 -6.96 10.39 -23.75
C MET A 270 -8.23 10.31 -24.60
N LYS A 271 -8.13 9.84 -25.86
CA LYS A 271 -9.29 9.61 -26.73
C LYS A 271 -10.21 8.50 -26.21
N THR A 272 -9.67 7.56 -25.44
CA THR A 272 -10.42 6.45 -24.85
C THR A 272 -11.12 6.88 -23.55
N LEU A 273 -10.47 7.73 -22.75
CA LEU A 273 -11.05 8.34 -21.56
C LEU A 273 -12.18 9.34 -21.90
N ALA A 274 -11.97 10.21 -22.88
CA ALA A 274 -12.97 11.19 -23.31
C ALA A 274 -14.26 10.59 -23.93
N LYS A 275 -14.23 9.31 -24.31
CA LYS A 275 -15.42 8.57 -24.79
C LYS A 275 -16.28 8.02 -23.65
N ARG A 276 -15.77 7.98 -22.41
CA ARG A 276 -16.42 7.37 -21.25
C ARG A 276 -17.07 8.39 -20.30
N LEU A 277 -17.01 9.68 -20.62
CA LEU A 277 -17.56 10.77 -19.82
C LEU A 277 -18.94 11.20 -20.34
N THR A 278 -19.87 11.53 -19.44
CA THR A 278 -21.23 12.02 -19.74
C THR A 278 -21.20 13.45 -20.31
N THR A 279 -22.31 13.87 -20.94
CA THR A 279 -22.37 14.96 -21.92
C THR A 279 -21.76 16.32 -21.51
N PRO A 280 -21.84 16.80 -20.24
CA PRO A 280 -21.16 18.04 -19.81
C PRO A 280 -19.63 17.92 -19.81
N ASP A 281 -19.11 16.82 -19.28
CA ASP A 281 -17.67 16.53 -19.17
C ASP A 281 -17.01 16.32 -20.53
N ARG A 282 -17.82 15.92 -21.53
CA ARG A 282 -17.37 15.76 -22.92
C ARG A 282 -17.08 17.10 -23.60
N ALA A 283 -17.75 18.18 -23.21
CA ALA A 283 -17.49 19.53 -23.72
C ALA A 283 -16.19 20.08 -23.12
N ILE A 284 -16.00 19.91 -21.80
CA ILE A 284 -14.79 20.30 -21.07
C ILE A 284 -13.56 19.55 -21.62
N ALA A 285 -13.67 18.22 -21.79
CA ALA A 285 -12.60 17.42 -22.39
C ALA A 285 -12.31 17.78 -23.87
N ARG A 286 -13.30 18.29 -24.61
CA ARG A 286 -13.10 18.82 -25.98
C ARG A 286 -12.44 20.19 -25.99
N CYS A 287 -12.77 21.06 -25.05
CA CYS A 287 -12.10 22.37 -24.87
C CYS A 287 -10.64 22.18 -24.48
N ALA A 288 -10.36 21.36 -23.46
CA ALA A 288 -8.98 21.03 -23.06
C ALA A 288 -8.18 20.42 -24.24
N ARG A 289 -8.81 19.56 -25.04
CA ARG A 289 -8.15 19.00 -26.25
C ARG A 289 -7.85 20.06 -27.32
N ARG A 290 -8.67 21.10 -27.48
CA ARG A 290 -8.40 22.19 -28.43
C ARG A 290 -7.25 23.08 -27.96
N GLU A 291 -7.09 23.26 -26.65
CA GLU A 291 -5.96 23.98 -26.08
C GLU A 291 -4.65 23.18 -26.20
N ILE A 292 -4.67 21.88 -25.90
CA ILE A 292 -3.50 20.99 -26.05
C ILE A 292 -3.00 20.92 -27.51
N LEU A 293 -3.87 21.15 -28.49
CA LEU A 293 -3.54 21.12 -29.91
C LEU A 293 -3.13 22.49 -30.50
N LYS A 294 -3.19 23.58 -29.73
CA LYS A 294 -2.60 24.85 -30.16
C LYS A 294 -1.07 24.72 -30.06
N LYS A 295 -0.38 24.87 -31.20
CA LYS A 295 1.08 24.90 -31.22
C LYS A 295 1.59 26.14 -30.46
N PRO A 296 2.71 26.03 -29.73
CA PRO A 296 3.41 27.17 -29.18
C PRO A 296 4.25 27.80 -30.28
N GLU A 297 3.68 28.75 -31.00
CA GLU A 297 4.47 29.79 -31.66
C GLU A 297 4.07 31.11 -30.99
N GLU A 298 5.09 31.90 -30.64
CA GLU A 298 5.04 33.25 -30.04
C GLU A 298 4.94 33.35 -28.51
N VAL A 299 5.97 32.92 -27.77
CA VAL A 299 6.58 33.75 -26.71
C VAL A 299 8.09 33.46 -26.69
N GLY A 300 8.89 34.53 -26.67
CA GLY A 300 10.29 34.56 -27.06
C GLY A 300 11.28 33.77 -26.20
N GLU A 301 12.40 33.47 -26.86
CA GLU A 301 13.60 32.85 -26.33
C GLU A 301 14.22 33.63 -25.17
N GLN A 302 14.62 32.92 -24.10
CA GLN A 302 15.85 33.23 -23.39
C GLN A 302 16.41 31.96 -22.72
N GLN A 303 17.60 31.56 -23.21
CA GLN A 303 18.46 30.50 -22.68
C GLN A 303 19.08 30.92 -21.34
N VAL A 304 19.13 30.01 -20.37
CA VAL A 304 20.32 29.72 -19.56
C VAL A 304 20.31 28.23 -19.19
N ASP A 305 21.43 27.55 -19.44
CA ASP A 305 21.71 26.16 -19.10
C ASP A 305 21.84 25.95 -17.59
N GLU A 306 21.18 24.91 -17.05
CA GLU A 306 21.69 24.17 -15.90
C GLU A 306 21.15 22.73 -15.94
N ILE A 307 22.07 21.77 -15.80
CA ILE A 307 21.84 20.33 -15.92
C ILE A 307 20.97 19.87 -14.75
N GLY A 308 19.69 19.66 -15.01
CA GLY A 308 18.70 19.09 -14.08
C GLY A 308 18.12 17.77 -14.60
N PRO A 309 17.46 16.97 -13.72
CA PRO A 309 16.88 15.68 -14.08
C PRO A 309 15.74 15.85 -15.13
N PRO A 310 15.32 14.75 -15.81
CA PRO A 310 14.53 14.83 -17.05
C PRO A 310 13.32 15.75 -16.94
N LYS A 311 13.23 16.71 -17.87
CA LYS A 311 12.25 17.81 -17.94
C LYS A 311 10.78 17.38 -18.07
N GLU A 312 10.47 16.09 -18.18
CA GLU A 312 9.11 15.62 -18.48
C GLU A 312 8.17 15.55 -17.27
N PHE A 313 8.69 15.64 -16.03
CA PHE A 313 7.85 15.66 -14.82
C PHE A 313 7.51 17.08 -14.32
N PHE A 314 8.26 18.10 -14.74
CA PHE A 314 8.07 19.47 -14.23
C PHE A 314 6.98 20.28 -14.95
N ASP A 315 6.57 19.87 -16.16
CA ASP A 315 5.51 20.55 -16.91
C ASP A 315 4.08 20.11 -16.51
N SER A 316 3.94 18.95 -15.85
CA SER A 316 2.63 18.43 -15.46
C SER A 316 1.98 19.23 -14.32
N TYR A 317 2.78 19.68 -13.33
CA TYR A 317 2.26 20.42 -12.19
C TYR A 317 1.77 21.81 -12.56
N THR A 318 2.53 22.56 -13.38
CA THR A 318 2.13 23.89 -13.84
C THR A 318 0.81 23.83 -14.59
N HIS A 319 0.68 22.88 -15.51
CA HIS A 319 -0.55 22.66 -16.27
C HIS A 319 -1.72 22.23 -15.37
N LEU A 320 -1.52 21.29 -14.44
CA LEU A 320 -2.55 20.86 -13.50
C LEU A 320 -2.98 21.99 -12.55
N LYS A 321 -2.04 22.84 -12.14
CA LYS A 321 -2.30 24.04 -11.32
C LYS A 321 -3.14 25.06 -12.07
N ASP A 322 -2.89 25.27 -13.35
CA ASP A 322 -3.67 26.22 -14.16
C ASP A 322 -5.11 25.72 -14.39
N VAL A 323 -5.28 24.42 -14.67
CA VAL A 323 -6.61 23.80 -14.75
C VAL A 323 -7.33 23.89 -13.41
N TRP A 324 -6.64 23.65 -12.30
CA TRP A 324 -7.19 23.77 -10.94
C TRP A 324 -7.68 25.20 -10.66
N LYS A 325 -6.84 26.21 -10.94
CA LYS A 325 -7.22 27.62 -10.80
C LYS A 325 -8.39 28.01 -11.68
N THR A 326 -8.44 27.50 -12.91
CA THR A 326 -9.55 27.73 -13.85
C THR A 326 -10.86 27.16 -13.30
N CYS A 327 -10.83 25.98 -12.67
CA CYS A 327 -12.01 25.43 -12.00
C CYS A 327 -12.51 26.35 -10.87
N LEU A 328 -11.59 26.80 -10.00
CA LEU A 328 -11.91 27.73 -8.92
C LEU A 328 -12.53 29.04 -9.46
N GLN A 329 -11.87 29.69 -10.43
CA GLN A 329 -12.33 30.95 -11.01
C GLN A 329 -13.72 30.87 -11.65
N ASN A 330 -14.11 29.71 -12.18
CA ASN A 330 -15.43 29.51 -12.77
C ASN A 330 -16.49 29.07 -11.74
N GLN A 331 -16.20 29.14 -10.44
CA GLN A 331 -17.07 28.66 -9.35
C GLN A 331 -17.50 27.19 -9.50
N VAL A 332 -16.71 26.40 -10.22
CA VAL A 332 -16.96 24.96 -10.38
C VAL A 332 -16.16 24.24 -9.31
N SER A 333 -16.84 23.40 -8.53
CA SER A 333 -16.14 22.51 -7.58
C SER A 333 -15.08 21.68 -8.31
N ILE A 334 -13.93 21.49 -7.67
CA ILE A 334 -12.83 20.74 -8.30
C ILE A 334 -13.30 19.31 -8.61
N PRO A 335 -13.31 18.87 -9.88
CA PRO A 335 -13.79 17.54 -10.24
C PRO A 335 -12.93 16.44 -9.62
N ASN A 336 -13.56 15.35 -9.16
CA ASN A 336 -12.84 14.20 -8.58
C ASN A 336 -11.81 13.60 -9.56
N SER A 337 -12.06 13.65 -10.86
CA SER A 337 -11.09 13.21 -11.87
C SER A 337 -9.81 14.04 -11.86
N LEU A 338 -9.91 15.35 -11.65
CA LEU A 338 -8.75 16.24 -11.52
C LEU A 338 -8.00 15.98 -10.21
N ARG A 339 -8.71 15.73 -9.10
CA ARG A 339 -8.09 15.33 -7.82
C ARG A 339 -7.28 14.05 -7.97
N VAL A 340 -7.84 13.02 -8.61
CA VAL A 340 -7.14 11.76 -8.86
C VAL A 340 -5.90 11.96 -9.73
N LEU A 341 -5.96 12.85 -10.72
CA LEU A 341 -4.80 13.18 -11.57
C LEU A 341 -3.71 13.91 -10.76
N VAL A 342 -4.10 14.88 -9.93
CA VAL A 342 -3.18 15.62 -9.05
C VAL A 342 -2.53 14.67 -8.04
N ASP A 343 -3.29 13.80 -7.39
CA ASP A 343 -2.74 12.80 -6.45
C ASP A 343 -1.78 11.82 -7.13
N HIS A 344 -1.97 11.56 -8.43
CA HIS A 344 -1.13 10.62 -9.17
C HIS A 344 0.15 11.26 -9.72
N HIS A 345 0.09 12.53 -10.12
CA HIS A 345 1.16 13.19 -10.87
C HIS A 345 1.90 14.28 -10.09
N CYS A 346 1.38 14.72 -8.95
CA CYS A 346 1.99 15.76 -8.12
C CYS A 346 2.63 15.16 -6.85
N THR A 347 3.68 15.81 -6.36
CA THR A 347 4.25 15.51 -5.03
C THR A 347 3.30 15.94 -3.92
N PRO A 348 3.40 15.37 -2.70
CA PRO A 348 2.53 15.75 -1.58
C PRO A 348 2.55 17.25 -1.26
N SER A 349 3.71 17.92 -1.39
CA SER A 349 3.81 19.37 -1.21
C SER A 349 3.05 20.17 -2.27
N GLN A 350 3.01 19.68 -3.51
CA GLN A 350 2.24 20.27 -4.61
C GLN A 350 0.73 20.03 -4.43
N VAL A 351 0.33 18.82 -4.01
CA VAL A 351 -1.07 18.51 -3.66
C VAL A 351 -1.56 19.40 -2.52
N PHE A 352 -0.74 19.55 -1.48
CA PHE A 352 -1.01 20.44 -0.35
C PHE A 352 -1.22 21.89 -0.82
N HIS A 353 -0.30 22.43 -1.64
CA HIS A 353 -0.41 23.78 -2.18
C HIS A 353 -1.70 24.00 -3.00
N LEU A 354 -2.13 23.04 -3.83
CA LEU A 354 -3.40 23.14 -4.57
C LEU A 354 -4.64 23.09 -3.66
N THR A 355 -4.55 22.30 -2.58
CA THR A 355 -5.63 22.20 -1.58
C THR A 355 -5.76 23.48 -0.76
N GLU A 356 -4.64 24.13 -0.41
CA GLU A 356 -4.66 25.43 0.27
C GLU A 356 -5.24 26.52 -0.64
N LEU A 357 -4.88 26.56 -1.93
CA LEU A 357 -5.49 27.47 -2.90
C LEU A 357 -7.02 27.31 -3.01
N GLU A 358 -7.51 26.07 -2.94
CA GLU A 358 -8.96 25.81 -2.93
C GLU A 358 -9.62 26.35 -1.65
N LYS A 359 -9.00 26.15 -0.48
CA LYS A 359 -9.51 26.66 0.80
C LYS A 359 -9.54 28.19 0.84
N GLU A 360 -8.48 28.85 0.37
CA GLU A 360 -8.40 30.31 0.27
C GLU A 360 -9.54 30.85 -0.59
N HIS A 361 -9.76 30.26 -1.76
CA HIS A 361 -10.85 30.68 -2.65
C HIS A 361 -12.23 30.48 -2.02
N LEU A 362 -12.46 29.37 -1.31
CA LEU A 362 -13.72 29.13 -0.62
C LEU A 362 -13.95 30.14 0.53
N ALA A 363 -12.89 30.58 1.20
CA ALA A 363 -12.98 31.61 2.22
C ALA A 363 -13.32 32.98 1.61
N GLU A 364 -12.75 33.32 0.45
CA GLU A 364 -13.06 34.57 -0.28
C GLU A 364 -14.51 34.61 -0.77
N VAL A 365 -14.98 33.55 -1.44
CA VAL A 365 -16.37 33.46 -1.94
C VAL A 365 -17.38 33.44 -0.80
N GLY A 366 -17.03 32.85 0.35
CA GLY A 366 -17.87 32.86 1.54
C GLY A 366 -18.08 34.24 2.16
N MET A 367 -17.15 35.19 1.96
CA MET A 367 -17.29 36.56 2.47
C MET A 367 -18.09 37.49 1.55
N GLU A 368 -18.27 37.16 0.26
CA GLU A 368 -19.06 37.97 -0.67
C GLU A 368 -20.59 37.78 -0.54
N VAL A 369 -21.04 36.75 0.19
CA VAL A 369 -22.48 36.44 0.35
C VAL A 369 -23.10 37.11 1.60
N ASP A 370 -22.27 37.56 2.53
CA ASP A 370 -22.68 38.22 3.79
C ASP A 370 -22.45 39.75 3.79
N GLY A 371 -22.16 40.34 2.62
CA GLY A 371 -21.92 41.78 2.43
C GLY A 371 -23.10 42.56 1.86
#